data_AF-A0A1S3W546-F1
#
_entry.id   AF-A0A1S3W546-F1
#
_cell.length_a   1.000
_cell.length_b   1.000
_cell.length_c   1.000
_cell.angle_alpha   90.00
_cell.angle_beta   90.00
_cell.angle_gamma   90.00
#
_symmetry.space_group_name_H-M   'P 1'
#
loop_
_entity.id
_entity.type
_entity.pdbx_description
1 polymer ?
#
loop_
_entity_poly.entity_id
_entity_poly.type
_entity_poly.pdbx_seq_one_letter_code
_entity_poly.pdbx_strand_id
1 'polypeptide(L)'
;MAPPMRYYIPGEHLCNLEEGSPGSGTYTRHGYIFSSLAGCLTKSSENGALPIVEIYKSFRPGDIVLAKVISLGDAQSNYLLTTAENELGVVVAHSESGVQMVPISWCEMQCPKTHTKEFRKVALV
;
A
#
# COMPACT_ATOMS: atom_id res chain seq x y z
N MET A 1 4.19 18.80 -10.92
CA MET A 1 2.96 18.03 -10.63
C MET A 1 3.29 16.57 -10.86
N ALA A 2 3.61 15.81 -9.81
CA ALA A 2 3.87 14.37 -9.96
C ALA A 2 2.57 13.68 -10.38
N PRO A 3 2.62 12.68 -11.30
CA PRO A 3 1.43 11.92 -11.65
C PRO A 3 0.83 11.30 -10.39
N PRO A 4 -0.50 11.18 -10.28
CA PRO A 4 -1.13 10.60 -9.11
C PRO A 4 -0.62 9.16 -8.94
N MET A 5 0.14 8.92 -7.87
CA MET A 5 0.56 7.58 -7.48
C MET A 5 -0.70 6.74 -7.24
N ARG A 6 -0.84 5.67 -8.03
CA ARG A 6 -2.06 4.88 -8.12
C ARG A 6 -2.07 3.84 -7.00
N TYR A 7 -3.06 3.91 -6.12
CA TYR A 7 -3.34 2.85 -5.16
C TYR A 7 -4.04 1.70 -5.90
N TYR A 8 -3.65 0.46 -5.61
CA TYR A 8 -4.22 -0.71 -6.26
C TYR A 8 -5.02 -1.55 -5.28
N ILE A 9 -6.17 -2.05 -5.72
CA ILE A 9 -7.01 -2.98 -4.94
C ILE A 9 -6.79 -4.43 -5.41
N PRO A 10 -7.07 -5.43 -4.55
CA PRO A 10 -7.01 -6.82 -4.96
C PRO A 10 -7.87 -7.11 -6.21
N GLY A 11 -7.29 -7.77 -7.20
CA GLY A 11 -7.91 -8.11 -8.48
C GLY A 11 -7.67 -7.08 -9.60
N GLU A 12 -7.07 -5.93 -9.32
CA GLU A 12 -6.70 -4.97 -10.36
C GLU A 12 -5.50 -5.43 -11.19
N HIS A 13 -5.55 -5.12 -12.49
CA HIS A 13 -4.48 -5.40 -13.43
C HIS A 13 -3.33 -4.40 -13.29
N LEU A 14 -2.10 -4.92 -13.14
CA LEU A 14 -0.89 -4.11 -12.95
C LEU A 14 -0.09 -3.98 -14.25
N CYS A 15 0.34 -5.10 -14.82
CA CYS A 15 1.14 -5.16 -16.05
C CYS A 15 1.19 -6.57 -16.64
N ASN A 16 1.77 -6.69 -17.82
CA ASN A 16 2.03 -7.96 -18.50
C ASN A 16 3.24 -8.67 -17.88
N LEU A 17 3.29 -10.01 -17.96
CA LEU A 17 4.45 -10.80 -17.51
C LEU A 17 5.71 -10.54 -18.36
N GLU A 18 5.54 -10.03 -19.58
CA GLU A 18 6.64 -9.61 -20.46
C GLU A 18 7.24 -8.26 -20.03
N GLU A 19 6.51 -7.45 -19.26
CA GLU A 19 6.90 -6.11 -18.84
C GLU A 19 7.44 -6.05 -17.41
N GLY A 20 7.22 -7.10 -16.61
CA GLY A 20 7.57 -7.12 -15.19
C GLY A 20 7.48 -8.51 -14.58
N SER A 21 8.18 -8.69 -13.46
CA SER A 21 8.14 -9.93 -12.68
C SER A 21 7.21 -9.77 -11.48
N PRO A 22 6.34 -10.76 -11.15
CA PRO A 22 5.48 -10.68 -9.98
C PRO A 22 6.33 -10.78 -8.71
N GLY A 23 6.17 -9.83 -7.80
CA GLY A 23 6.78 -9.86 -6.47
C GLY A 23 5.73 -9.87 -5.36
N SER A 24 6.09 -9.38 -4.16
CA SER A 24 5.21 -9.45 -2.99
C SER A 24 3.88 -8.73 -3.21
N GLY A 25 2.75 -9.32 -2.77
CA GLY A 25 1.43 -8.70 -2.92
C GLY A 25 0.87 -8.69 -4.35
N THR A 26 1.43 -9.50 -5.25
CA THR A 26 0.93 -9.71 -6.61
C THR A 26 0.67 -11.18 -6.91
N TYR A 27 -0.12 -11.48 -7.94
CA TYR A 27 -0.31 -12.84 -8.47
C TYR A 27 -0.40 -12.81 -9.99
N THR A 28 -0.09 -13.94 -10.64
CA THR A 28 -0.17 -14.06 -12.10
C THR A 28 -1.42 -14.83 -12.52
N ARG A 29 -2.09 -14.36 -13.58
CA ARG A 29 -3.22 -15.07 -14.19
C ARG A 29 -3.27 -14.77 -15.69
N HIS A 30 -3.30 -15.81 -16.52
CA HIS A 30 -3.37 -15.71 -18.00
C HIS A 30 -2.32 -14.78 -18.65
N GLY A 31 -1.08 -14.77 -18.15
CA GLY A 31 0.00 -13.93 -18.70
C GLY A 31 0.03 -12.48 -18.18
N TYR A 32 -0.87 -12.14 -17.26
CA TYR A 32 -0.96 -10.83 -16.62
C TYR A 32 -0.64 -10.90 -15.14
N ILE A 33 -0.12 -9.80 -14.60
CA ILE A 33 0.16 -9.59 -13.17
C ILE A 33 -0.98 -8.76 -12.59
N PHE A 34 -1.58 -9.29 -11.52
CA PHE A 34 -2.67 -8.67 -10.77
C PHE A 34 -2.23 -8.37 -9.34
N SER A 35 -2.90 -7.39 -8.75
CA SER A 35 -2.79 -7.10 -7.33
C SER A 35 -3.46 -8.17 -6.47
N SER A 36 -2.77 -8.77 -5.50
CA SER A 36 -3.42 -9.61 -4.48
C SER A 36 -3.76 -8.83 -3.21
N LEU A 37 -3.12 -7.68 -2.98
CA LEU A 37 -3.26 -6.87 -1.76
C LEU A 37 -3.64 -5.43 -2.08
N ALA A 38 -4.37 -4.79 -1.17
CA ALA A 38 -4.63 -3.36 -1.27
C ALA A 38 -3.35 -2.59 -0.90
N GLY A 39 -2.75 -1.86 -1.83
CA GLY A 39 -1.50 -1.16 -1.54
C GLY A 39 -0.93 -0.31 -2.67
N CYS A 40 0.24 0.26 -2.38
CA CYS A 40 0.98 1.04 -3.36
C CYS A 40 1.86 0.11 -4.21
N LEU A 41 1.90 0.39 -5.51
CA LEU A 41 2.78 -0.32 -6.43
C LEU A 41 4.21 0.21 -6.32
N THR A 42 5.15 -0.68 -6.03
CA THR A 42 6.58 -0.41 -6.13
C THR A 42 7.13 -1.21 -7.29
N LYS A 43 7.79 -0.52 -8.23
CA LYS A 43 8.51 -1.15 -9.34
C LYS A 43 10.01 -0.99 -9.11
N SER A 44 10.68 -2.08 -8.82
CA SER A 44 12.13 -2.10 -8.60
C SER A 44 12.80 -2.71 -9.84
N SER A 45 13.48 -1.89 -10.64
CA SER A 45 14.25 -2.36 -11.80
C SER A 45 15.73 -2.37 -11.46
N GLU A 46 16.36 -3.55 -11.51
CA GLU A 46 17.81 -3.69 -11.39
C GLU A 46 18.43 -4.07 -12.75
N ASN A 47 19.45 -3.30 -13.15
CA ASN A 47 20.39 -3.50 -14.27
C ASN A 47 19.99 -4.55 -15.33
N GLY A 48 19.04 -4.20 -16.21
CA GLY A 48 18.69 -4.96 -17.41
C GLY A 48 17.70 -6.12 -17.20
N ALA A 49 17.25 -6.38 -15.98
CA ALA A 49 16.17 -7.33 -15.69
C ALA A 49 14.79 -6.65 -15.73
N LEU A 50 13.75 -7.46 -15.95
CA LEU A 50 12.36 -6.99 -15.87
C LEU A 50 12.07 -6.44 -14.47
N PRO A 51 11.41 -5.28 -14.34
CA PRO A 51 11.12 -4.68 -13.03
C PRO A 51 10.27 -5.63 -12.18
N ILE A 52 10.66 -5.81 -10.92
CA ILE A 52 9.86 -6.55 -9.96
C ILE A 52 8.72 -5.65 -9.52
N VAL A 53 7.50 -6.15 -9.67
CA VAL A 53 6.28 -5.45 -9.35
C VAL A 53 5.77 -5.96 -8.03
N GLU A 54 5.82 -5.10 -7.02
CA GLU A 54 5.39 -5.42 -5.67
C GLU A 54 4.29 -4.49 -5.23
N ILE A 55 3.38 -5.01 -4.43
CA ILE A 55 2.42 -4.25 -3.68
C ILE A 55 2.76 -4.42 -2.21
N TYR A 56 3.44 -3.41 -1.67
CA TYR A 56 4.09 -3.52 -0.38
C TYR A 56 3.46 -2.62 0.70
N LYS A 57 3.38 -3.21 1.90
CA LYS A 57 3.11 -2.65 3.24
C LYS A 57 2.39 -1.28 3.31
N SER A 58 1.07 -1.33 3.16
CA SER A 58 0.16 -0.24 3.50
C SER A 58 0.15 0.12 5.00
N PHE A 59 0.48 -0.84 5.89
CA PHE A 59 0.31 -0.71 7.34
C PHE A 59 1.49 -1.29 8.12
N ARG A 60 1.80 -0.70 9.27
CA ARG A 60 2.70 -1.27 10.29
C ARG A 60 2.00 -1.41 11.64
N PRO A 61 2.43 -2.36 12.49
CA PRO A 61 1.97 -2.41 13.88
C PRO A 61 2.27 -1.08 14.60
N GLY A 62 1.27 -0.55 15.32
CA GLY A 62 1.36 0.75 16.00
C GLY A 62 0.77 1.92 15.20
N ASP A 63 0.32 1.69 13.98
CA ASP A 63 -0.36 2.70 13.16
C ASP A 63 -1.82 2.84 13.54
N ILE A 64 -2.32 4.06 13.49
CA ILE A 64 -3.75 4.34 13.62
C ILE A 64 -4.32 4.46 12.21
N VAL A 65 -5.28 3.58 11.90
CA VAL A 65 -5.89 3.44 10.59
C VAL A 65 -7.38 3.77 10.68
N LEU A 66 -7.84 4.64 9.80
CA LEU A 66 -9.26 4.85 9.52
C LEU A 66 -9.69 3.82 8.48
N ALA A 67 -10.70 3.02 8.82
CA ALA A 67 -11.23 1.98 7.94
C ALA A 67 -12.75 1.90 8.07
N LYS A 68 -13.40 1.40 7.02
CA LYS A 68 -14.85 1.20 6.97
C LYS A 68 -15.19 -0.26 7.26
N VAL A 69 -16.20 -0.49 8.08
CA VAL A 69 -16.69 -1.82 8.39
C VAL A 69 -17.52 -2.34 7.21
N ILE A 70 -17.11 -3.46 6.61
CA ILE A 70 -17.89 -4.15 5.56
C ILE A 70 -18.84 -5.17 6.19
N SER A 71 -18.35 -5.89 7.21
CA SER A 71 -19.12 -6.93 7.88
C SER A 71 -18.73 -7.00 9.34
N LEU A 72 -19.71 -7.24 10.19
CA LEU A 72 -19.51 -7.39 11.63
C LEU A 72 -19.02 -8.81 11.99
N GLY A 73 -18.97 -9.73 11.02
CA GLY A 73 -18.58 -11.12 11.19
C GLY A 73 -19.61 -11.93 12.00
N ASP A 74 -19.62 -13.25 11.82
CA ASP A 74 -20.43 -14.18 12.62
C ASP A 74 -19.55 -15.01 13.56
N ALA A 75 -20.16 -15.48 14.66
CA ALA A 75 -19.70 -16.34 15.78
C ALA A 75 -18.34 -16.05 16.47
N GLN A 76 -17.35 -15.50 15.78
CA GLN A 76 -16.02 -15.20 16.29
C GLN A 76 -15.76 -13.70 16.53
N SER A 77 -16.78 -12.84 16.41
CA SER A 77 -16.69 -11.39 16.68
C SER A 77 -15.57 -10.66 15.90
N ASN A 78 -15.28 -11.13 14.69
CA ASN A 78 -14.24 -10.54 13.84
C ASN A 78 -14.85 -9.50 12.89
N TYR A 79 -14.45 -8.24 13.02
CA TYR A 79 -14.85 -7.18 12.11
C TYR A 79 -14.04 -7.26 10.81
N LEU A 80 -14.75 -7.31 9.68
CA LEU A 80 -14.14 -7.15 8.37
C LEU A 80 -14.08 -5.68 8.02
N LEU A 81 -12.87 -5.15 7.86
CA LEU A 81 -12.60 -3.75 7.58
C LEU A 81 -12.06 -3.58 6.16
N THR A 82 -12.39 -2.47 5.52
CA THR A 82 -11.79 -2.03 4.25
C THR A 82 -11.18 -0.66 4.36
N THR A 83 -10.08 -0.50 3.65
CA THR A 83 -9.43 0.78 3.37
C THR A 83 -9.42 1.05 1.87
N ALA A 84 -10.37 0.51 1.10
CA ALA A 84 -10.37 0.68 -0.36
C ALA A 84 -10.57 2.14 -0.80
N GLU A 85 -11.29 2.94 -0.01
CA GLU A 85 -11.57 4.35 -0.32
C GLU A 85 -10.34 5.24 -0.08
N ASN A 86 -10.26 6.36 -0.80
CA ASN A 86 -9.14 7.31 -0.76
C ASN A 86 -8.99 8.04 0.58
N GLU A 87 -10.12 8.29 1.25
CA GLU A 87 -10.18 8.95 2.56
C GLU A 87 -9.84 7.98 3.71
N LEU A 88 -9.69 6.68 3.41
CA LEU A 88 -9.42 5.63 4.38
C LEU A 88 -7.97 5.18 4.28
N GLY A 89 -7.34 4.90 5.42
CA GLY A 89 -5.92 4.58 5.50
C GLY A 89 -5.31 5.00 6.83
N VAL A 90 -3.99 5.01 6.88
CA VAL A 90 -3.19 5.49 8.01
C VAL A 90 -3.39 6.99 8.17
N VAL A 91 -3.89 7.39 9.34
CA VAL A 91 -4.05 8.79 9.74
C VAL A 91 -2.92 9.24 10.65
N VAL A 92 -2.39 8.34 11.48
CA VAL A 92 -1.28 8.61 12.39
C VAL A 92 -0.29 7.46 12.31
N ALA A 93 0.97 7.81 12.04
CA ALA A 93 2.11 6.91 12.04
C ALA A 93 3.20 7.45 12.94
N HIS A 94 3.92 6.54 13.60
CA HIS A 94 5.14 6.87 14.32
C HIS A 94 6.34 6.31 13.56
N SER A 95 7.41 7.11 13.50
CA SER A 95 8.72 6.67 13.03
C SER A 95 9.42 5.81 14.09
N GLU A 96 10.49 5.13 13.71
CA GLU A 96 11.35 4.39 14.65
C GLU A 96 11.87 5.27 15.82
N SER A 97 11.99 6.57 15.58
CA SER A 97 12.37 7.57 16.60
C SER A 97 11.25 7.96 17.57
N GLY A 98 10.06 7.36 17.44
CA GLY A 98 8.87 7.66 18.26
C GLY A 98 8.17 8.97 17.92
N VAL A 99 8.60 9.66 16.85
CA VAL A 99 7.99 10.93 16.41
C VAL A 99 6.90 10.66 15.39
N GLN A 100 5.79 11.39 15.51
CA GLN A 100 4.70 11.37 14.54
C GLN A 100 5.22 11.79 13.15
N MET A 101 4.96 10.94 12.17
CA MET A 101 5.33 11.19 10.79
C MET A 101 4.33 12.13 10.12
N VAL A 102 4.82 12.88 9.12
CA VAL A 102 3.98 13.74 8.29
C VAL A 102 3.68 13.06 6.95
N PRO A 103 2.44 13.12 6.46
CA PRO A 103 2.12 12.60 5.13
C PRO A 103 2.78 13.47 4.06
N ILE A 104 3.56 12.85 3.18
CA ILE A 104 4.17 13.53 2.03
C ILE A 104 3.51 13.13 0.72
N SER A 105 2.95 11.91 0.67
CA SER A 105 2.17 11.41 -0.45
C SER A 105 1.16 10.37 0.02
N TRP A 106 0.30 9.92 -0.88
CA TRP A 106 -0.66 8.84 -0.67
C TRP A 106 -0.04 7.51 -0.22
N CYS A 107 1.24 7.30 -0.54
CA CYS A 107 1.96 6.07 -0.24
C CYS A 107 3.14 6.27 0.71
N GLU A 108 3.45 7.50 1.11
CA GLU A 108 4.66 7.81 1.88
C GLU A 108 4.38 8.79 3.01
N MET A 109 4.92 8.46 4.17
CA MET A 109 5.06 9.38 5.29
C MET A 109 6.54 9.65 5.52
N GLN A 110 6.86 10.85 5.97
CA GLN A 110 8.23 11.26 6.27
C GLN A 110 8.36 11.64 7.75
N CYS A 111 9.44 11.20 8.39
CA CYS A 111 9.77 11.67 9.72
C CYS A 111 10.32 13.11 9.64
N PRO A 112 9.78 14.07 10.41
CA PRO A 112 10.29 15.45 10.40
C PRO A 112 11.68 15.61 11.03
N LYS A 113 12.15 14.64 11.83
CA LYS A 113 13.49 14.69 12.45
C LYS A 113 14.57 14.02 11.62
N THR A 114 14.33 12.78 11.21
CA THR A 114 15.35 11.97 10.51
C THR A 114 15.26 12.13 9.00
N HIS A 115 14.19 12.76 8.49
CA HIS A 115 13.85 12.83 7.07
C HIS A 115 13.71 11.47 6.37
N THR A 116 13.64 10.39 7.14
CA THR A 116 13.40 9.04 6.63
C THR A 116 11.99 8.95 6.06
N LYS A 117 11.90 8.47 4.82
CA LYS A 117 10.63 8.17 4.17
C LYS A 117 10.25 6.73 4.45
N GLU A 118 9.01 6.52 4.85
CA GLU A 118 8.44 5.18 5.02
C GLU A 118 7.16 5.06 4.22
N PHE A 119 6.98 3.89 3.59
CA PHE A 119 5.76 3.59 2.85
C PHE A 119 4.62 3.26 3.80
N ARG A 120 3.48 3.93 3.62
CA ARG A 120 2.20 3.73 4.33
C ARG A 120 1.05 4.12 3.41
N LYS A 121 -0.11 3.46 3.51
CA LYS A 121 -1.32 3.92 2.83
C LYS A 121 -1.87 5.12 3.59
N VAL A 122 -1.57 6.33 3.15
CA VAL A 122 -2.01 7.56 3.81
C VAL A 122 -3.47 7.83 3.46
N ALA A 123 -4.30 8.08 4.47
CA ALA A 123 -5.66 8.58 4.27
C ALA A 123 -5.60 10.02 3.75
N LEU A 124 -6.40 10.33 2.72
CA LEU A 124 -6.62 11.72 2.34
C LEU A 124 -7.51 12.38 3.42
N VAL A 125 -6.98 13.38 4.12
CA VAL A 125 -7.72 14.16 5.13
C VAL A 125 -7.90 15.58 4.64
#